data_AF-A0A371J159-F1
#
_entry.id   AF-A0A371J159-F1
#
_cell.length_a   1.000
_cell.length_b   1.000
_cell.length_c   1.000
_cell.angle_alpha   90.00
_cell.angle_beta   90.00
_cell.angle_gamma   90.00
#
_symmetry.space_group_name_H-M   'P 1'
#
loop_
_entity.id
_entity.type
_entity.pdbx_description
1 polymer ?
#
loop_
_entity_poly.entity_id
_entity_poly.type
_entity_poly.pdbx_seq_one_letter_code
_entity_poly.pdbx_strand_id
1 'polypeptide(L)'
;MNDYFKRLHTTELQKVRKDIIYHLIRMKSFDESSFQKKWMVIVDATWLQTYADKQDEYCMCREYTNEDGSKRKLWYRMALEAKIVLADDLVVSFDTEFIENNA
;
A
#
# COMPACT_ATOMS: atom_id res chain seq x y z
N MET A 1 -11.54 -7.90 5.02
CA MET A 1 -10.47 -8.93 4.99
C MET A 1 -11.15 -10.29 4.93
N ASN A 2 -10.86 -11.10 3.91
CA ASN A 2 -11.43 -12.45 3.77
C ASN A 2 -10.93 -13.36 4.91
N ASP A 3 -11.80 -14.14 5.56
CA ASP A 3 -11.46 -14.93 6.75
C ASP A 3 -10.37 -15.99 6.49
N TYR A 4 -10.22 -16.42 5.24
CA TYR A 4 -9.18 -17.36 4.83
C TYR A 4 -7.77 -16.77 4.86
N PHE A 5 -7.62 -15.48 4.55
CA PHE A 5 -6.29 -14.84 4.50
C PHE A 5 -5.79 -14.35 5.86
N LYS A 6 -6.67 -14.27 6.87
CA LYS A 6 -6.28 -13.87 8.25
C LYS A 6 -5.29 -14.83 8.90
N ARG A 7 -5.20 -16.08 8.41
CA ARG A 7 -4.32 -17.12 8.96
C ARG A 7 -2.90 -17.09 8.37
N LEU A 8 -2.69 -16.35 7.29
CA LEU A 8 -1.38 -16.25 6.63
C LEU A 8 -0.63 -15.03 7.16
N HIS A 9 0.67 -15.21 7.39
CA HIS A 9 1.54 -14.09 7.71
C HIS A 9 1.62 -13.14 6.51
N THR A 10 1.71 -11.83 6.78
CA THR A 10 1.73 -10.79 5.74
C THR A 10 2.88 -10.98 4.75
N THR A 11 4.04 -11.44 5.22
CA THR A 11 5.21 -11.73 4.37
C THR A 11 4.95 -12.84 3.36
N GLU A 12 4.17 -13.87 3.72
CA GLU A 12 3.84 -14.97 2.83
C GLU A 12 2.91 -14.51 1.71
N LEU A 13 1.89 -13.70 2.05
CA LEU A 13 1.01 -13.10 1.06
C LEU A 13 1.76 -12.19 0.08
N GLN A 14 2.73 -11.44 0.59
CA GLN A 14 3.57 -10.58 -0.23
C GLN A 14 4.47 -11.39 -1.16
N LYS A 15 5.06 -12.49 -0.66
CA LYS A 15 5.86 -13.41 -1.47
C LYS A 15 5.05 -14.01 -2.62
N VAL A 16 3.86 -14.54 -2.34
CA VAL A 16 2.96 -15.07 -3.37
C VAL A 16 2.65 -14.01 -4.44
N ARG A 17 2.40 -12.77 -4.02
CA ARG A 17 2.15 -11.67 -4.96
C ARG A 17 3.35 -11.37 -5.85
N LYS A 18 4.56 -11.30 -5.27
CA LYS A 18 5.82 -11.11 -6.00
C LYS A 18 6.05 -12.25 -6.99
N ASP A 19 5.79 -13.50 -6.59
CA ASP A 19 5.94 -14.67 -7.44
C ASP A 19 4.99 -14.63 -8.65
N ILE A 20 3.72 -14.24 -8.45
CA ILE A 20 2.74 -14.06 -9.55
C ILE A 20 3.22 -12.99 -10.52
N ILE A 21 3.63 -11.82 -10.02
CA ILE A 21 4.12 -10.71 -10.86
C ILE A 21 5.36 -11.14 -11.65
N TYR A 22 6.30 -11.82 -10.99
CA TYR A 22 7.50 -12.35 -11.64
C TYR A 22 7.15 -13.29 -12.80
N HIS A 23 6.21 -14.21 -12.61
CA HIS A 23 5.76 -15.12 -13.68
C HIS A 23 5.10 -14.36 -14.84
N LEU A 24 4.25 -13.37 -14.57
CA LEU A 24 3.61 -12.55 -15.61
C LEU A 24 4.63 -11.79 -16.47
N ILE A 25 5.67 -11.24 -15.84
CA ILE A 25 6.79 -10.58 -16.53
C ILE A 25 7.55 -11.59 -17.40
N ARG A 26 7.87 -12.78 -16.85
CA ARG A 26 8.62 -13.82 -17.58
C ARG A 26 7.86 -14.41 -18.76
N MET A 27 6.53 -14.50 -18.66
CA MET A 27 5.66 -14.92 -19.76
C MET A 27 5.44 -13.83 -20.81
N LYS A 28 5.97 -12.61 -20.60
CA LYS A 28 5.77 -11.46 -21.48
C LYS A 28 4.31 -11.06 -21.66
N SER A 29 3.45 -11.39 -20.68
CA SER A 29 2.00 -11.11 -20.76
C SER A 29 1.69 -9.62 -20.84
N PHE A 30 2.63 -8.77 -20.44
CA PHE A 30 2.52 -7.31 -20.42
C PHE A 30 3.75 -6.62 -21.03
N ASP A 31 4.49 -7.25 -21.94
CA ASP A 31 5.75 -6.69 -22.49
C ASP A 31 5.51 -5.32 -23.17
N GLU A 32 4.32 -5.14 -23.77
CA GLU A 32 3.89 -3.92 -24.45
C GLU A 32 3.66 -2.73 -23.51
N SER A 33 3.39 -2.97 -22.22
CA SER A 33 3.20 -1.89 -21.24
C SER A 33 4.52 -1.36 -20.68
N SER A 34 5.64 -1.96 -21.05
CA SER A 34 6.96 -1.47 -20.64
C SER A 34 7.25 -0.11 -21.29
N PHE A 35 7.62 0.87 -20.47
CA PHE A 35 8.02 2.18 -20.96
C PHE A 35 9.49 2.15 -21.35
N GLN A 36 9.81 2.39 -22.64
CA GLN A 36 11.18 2.33 -23.15
C GLN A 36 11.90 1.01 -22.83
N LYS A 37 11.19 -0.12 -22.93
CA LYS A 37 11.71 -1.46 -22.57
C LYS A 37 12.11 -1.61 -21.10
N LYS A 38 11.58 -0.75 -20.22
CA LYS A 38 11.79 -0.80 -18.77
C LYS A 38 10.44 -0.91 -18.08
N TRP A 39 10.39 -1.70 -17.02
CA TRP A 39 9.22 -1.76 -16.14
C TRP A 39 9.15 -0.49 -15.31
N MET A 40 7.96 0.10 -15.25
CA MET A 40 7.72 1.27 -14.42
C MET A 40 7.32 0.82 -13.01
N VAL A 41 8.04 1.34 -12.02
CA VAL A 41 7.73 1.16 -10.60
C VAL A 41 7.38 2.52 -10.01
N ILE A 42 6.25 2.59 -9.33
CA ILE A 42 5.79 3.75 -8.56
C ILE A 42 6.12 3.48 -7.09
N VAL A 43 6.70 4.47 -6.42
CA VAL A 43 6.90 4.46 -4.97
C VAL A 43 6.11 5.61 -4.39
N ASP A 44 5.09 5.30 -3.58
CA ASP A 44 4.19 6.30 -3.05
C ASP A 44 3.76 6.00 -1.62
N ALA A 45 3.44 7.06 -0.87
CA ALA A 45 2.87 6.93 0.46
C ALA A 45 1.35 6.82 0.36
N THR A 46 0.80 5.69 0.79
CA THR A 46 -0.64 5.39 0.75
C THR A 46 -1.23 5.45 2.16
N TRP A 47 -2.37 6.14 2.33
CA TRP A 47 -3.19 6.07 3.54
C TRP A 47 -3.97 4.75 3.56
N LEU A 48 -3.60 3.83 4.45
CA LEU A 48 -4.20 2.50 4.48
C LEU A 48 -5.43 2.42 5.39
N GLN A 49 -5.37 3.05 6.57
CA GLN A 49 -6.36 2.86 7.62
C GLN A 49 -6.56 4.14 8.42
N THR A 50 -7.80 4.39 8.84
CA THR A 50 -8.18 5.51 9.70
C THR A 50 -8.98 5.03 10.89
N TYR A 51 -8.84 5.70 12.03
CA TYR A 51 -9.45 5.35 13.31
C TYR A 51 -9.96 6.58 14.04
N ALA A 52 -11.00 6.40 14.84
CA ALA A 52 -11.49 7.43 15.75
C ALA A 52 -10.50 7.68 16.91
N ASP A 53 -9.85 6.61 17.40
CA ASP A 53 -8.94 6.65 18.54
C ASP A 53 -7.57 6.02 18.20
N LYS A 54 -6.53 6.37 18.97
CA LYS A 54 -5.17 5.83 18.82
C LYS A 54 -5.17 4.33 19.11
N GLN A 55 -4.78 3.52 18.11
CA GLN A 55 -4.74 2.06 18.24
C GLN A 55 -3.41 1.55 18.82
N ASP A 56 -2.29 2.16 18.40
CA ASP A 56 -0.95 1.90 18.93
C ASP A 56 -0.02 3.10 18.69
N GLU A 57 1.26 2.94 19.05
CA GLU A 57 2.31 3.95 18.92
C GLU A 57 2.64 4.35 17.47
N TYR A 58 2.37 3.48 16.50
CA TYR A 58 2.67 3.73 15.08
C TYR A 58 1.58 4.53 14.36
N CYS A 59 0.42 4.74 14.99
CA CYS A 59 -0.61 5.61 14.44
C CYS A 59 -0.18 7.09 14.44
N MET A 60 -0.35 7.73 13.28
CA MET A 60 -0.22 9.17 13.11
C MET A 60 -1.53 9.86 13.49
N CYS A 61 -1.48 11.15 13.83
CA CYS A 61 -2.66 11.94 14.19
C CYS A 61 -2.73 13.22 13.37
N ARG A 62 -3.92 13.54 12.87
CA ARG A 62 -4.24 14.84 12.29
C ARG A 62 -5.41 15.46 13.04
N GLU A 63 -5.22 16.68 13.54
CA GLU A 63 -6.29 17.47 14.14
C GLU A 63 -6.99 18.30 13.05
N TYR A 64 -8.32 18.29 13.07
CA TYR A 64 -9.16 19.12 12.23
C TYR A 64 -9.96 20.07 13.11
N THR A 65 -10.05 21.33 12.69
CA THR A 65 -10.98 22.30 13.27
C THR A 65 -12.18 22.40 12.34
N ASN A 66 -13.36 22.11 12.87
CA ASN A 66 -14.61 22.24 12.14
C ASN A 66 -15.05 23.71 12.07
N GLU A 67 -16.03 24.02 11.22
CA GLU A 67 -16.54 25.38 11.04
C GLU A 67 -17.15 25.98 12.32
N ASP A 68 -17.68 25.14 13.21
CA ASP A 68 -18.23 25.52 14.52
C ASP A 68 -17.15 25.73 15.60
N GLY A 69 -15.86 25.61 15.23
CA GLY A 69 -14.72 25.73 16.15
C GLY A 69 -14.43 24.46 16.96
N SER A 70 -15.23 23.40 16.83
CA SER A 70 -14.94 22.12 17.48
C SER A 70 -13.71 21.45 16.86
N LYS A 71 -12.93 20.75 17.69
CA LYS A 71 -11.74 20.01 17.24
C LYS A 71 -12.03 18.52 17.22
N ARG A 72 -11.61 17.84 16.15
CA ARG A 72 -11.60 16.38 16.07
C ARG A 72 -10.23 15.85 15.69
N LYS A 73 -9.87 14.69 16.23
CA LYS A 73 -8.66 13.95 15.88
C LYS A 73 -9.02 12.84 14.90
N LEU A 74 -8.21 12.67 13.86
CA LEU A 74 -8.23 11.49 13.01
C LEU A 74 -6.90 10.78 13.19
N TRP A 75 -6.96 9.53 13.63
CA TRP A 75 -5.79 8.67 13.69
C TRP A 75 -5.69 7.88 12.41
N TYR A 76 -4.49 7.68 11.88
CA TYR A 76 -4.31 6.94 10.63
C TYR A 76 -2.96 6.25 10.57
N ARG A 77 -2.88 5.24 9.68
CA ARG A 77 -1.64 4.54 9.34
C ARG A 77 -1.35 4.74 7.87
N MET A 78 -0.12 5.10 7.58
CA MET A 78 0.39 5.15 6.22
C MET A 78 1.36 4.00 5.99
N ALA A 79 1.47 3.60 4.74
CA ALA A 79 2.55 2.76 4.28
C ALA A 79 3.21 3.37 3.06
N LEU A 80 4.51 3.12 2.92
CA LEU A 80 5.22 3.27 1.66
C LEU A 80 4.95 2.03 0.83
N GLU A 81 4.40 2.19 -0.36
CA GLU A 81 4.14 1.09 -1.29
C GLU A 81 5.06 1.15 -2.51
N ALA A 82 5.49 -0.01 -2.98
CA ALA A 82 6.06 -0.18 -4.31
C ALA A 82 5.01 -0.83 -5.21
N LYS A 83 4.71 -0.19 -6.34
CA LYS A 83 3.70 -0.63 -7.30
C LYS A 83 4.32 -0.80 -8.67
N ILE A 84 3.95 -1.85 -9.38
CA ILE A 84 4.33 -2.05 -10.78
C ILE A 84 3.16 -1.70 -11.70
N VAL A 85 3.44 -0.96 -12.76
CA VAL A 85 2.47 -0.67 -13.82
C VAL A 85 2.55 -1.79 -14.86
N LEU A 86 1.44 -2.52 -15.04
CA LEU A 86 1.35 -3.66 -15.97
C LEU A 86 0.46 -3.35 -17.18
N ALA A 87 -0.43 -2.37 -17.09
CA ALA A 87 -1.20 -1.80 -18.20
C ALA A 87 -1.72 -0.41 -17.78
N ASP A 88 -2.33 0.33 -18.70
CA ASP A 88 -2.89 1.67 -18.43
C ASP A 88 -3.87 1.69 -17.24
N ASP A 89 -4.61 0.60 -17.04
CA ASP A 89 -5.61 0.42 -15.99
C ASP A 89 -5.23 -0.66 -14.95
N LEU A 90 -4.00 -1.18 -15.01
CA LEU A 90 -3.52 -2.23 -14.11
C LEU A 90 -2.23 -1.83 -13.40
N VAL A 91 -2.37 -1.39 -12.15
CA VAL A 91 -1.27 -1.08 -11.22
C VAL A 91 -1.36 -2.00 -10.01
N VAL A 92 -0.26 -2.67 -9.67
CA VAL A 92 -0.25 -3.69 -8.61
C VAL A 92 0.80 -3.36 -7.56
N SER A 93 0.39 -3.13 -6.30
CA SER A 93 1.31 -3.03 -5.15
C SER A 93 1.96 -4.38 -4.90
N PHE A 94 3.29 -4.46 -4.84
CA PHE A 94 4.04 -5.70 -4.61
C PHE A 94 4.97 -5.65 -3.40
N ASP A 95 5.20 -4.46 -2.86
CA ASP A 95 5.90 -4.25 -1.60
C ASP A 95 5.21 -3.17 -0.77
N THR A 96 5.29 -3.30 0.54
CA THR A 96 4.64 -2.41 1.49
C THR A 96 5.45 -2.37 2.77
N GLU A 97 5.82 -1.16 3.21
CA GLU A 97 6.45 -0.92 4.50
C GLU A 97 5.63 0.12 5.27
N PHE A 98 5.28 -0.18 6.53
CA PHE A 98 4.54 0.77 7.35
C PHE A 98 5.44 1.95 7.71
N ILE A 99 4.91 3.17 7.59
CA ILE A 99 5.65 4.35 8.01
C ILE A 99 5.53 4.47 9.53
N GLU A 100 6.66 4.36 10.21
CA GLU A 100 6.74 4.51 11.66
C GLU A 100 7.05 5.97 12.05
N ASN A 101 6.50 6.41 13.19
CA ASN A 101 6.69 7.76 13.70
C ASN A 101 7.75 7.78 14.81
N ASN A 102 9.00 7.43 14.47
CA ASN A 102 10.13 7.36 15.42
C ASN A 102 11.01 8.62 15.43
N ALA A 103 10.45 9.79 15.10
CA ALA A 103 11.18 11.05 15.04
C ALA A 103 11.35 11.71 16.42
#